data_AF-I7AGI4-F1
#
_entry.id   AF-I7AGI4-F1
#
_cell.length_a   1.000
_cell.length_b   1.000
_cell.length_c   1.000
_cell.angle_alpha   90.00
_cell.angle_beta   90.00
_cell.angle_gamma   90.00
#
_symmetry.space_group_name_H-M   'P 1'
#
loop_
_entity.id
_entity.type
_entity.pdbx_description
1 polymer ?
#
loop_
_entity_poly.entity_id
_entity_poly.type
_entity_poly.pdbx_seq_one_letter_code
_entity_poly.pdbx_strand_id
1 'polypeptide(L)'
;MSTATPADIPQEYINNENPFAHMKEYSESQSLDPEVRLRLNALQQMQPKFIPLGINDRILKAERAVKTKAIVESQIEKLLDEGMKLIDSTVPEREEALRSNADDPRVLDILISISRLRLLSNQERLREKVYYALKSTILSDTITSIDYSSSIDEDHLSDAMEYGELVEKYSQTETPVSAGD
;
A
#
# COMPACT_ATOMS: atom_id res chain seq x y z
N MET A 1 -10.39 2.08 -24.05
CA MET A 1 -11.73 2.11 -23.41
C MET A 1 -11.52 2.01 -21.91
N SER A 2 -11.71 3.12 -21.20
CA SER A 2 -11.47 3.23 -19.76
C SER A 2 -12.65 2.59 -19.01
N THR A 3 -12.39 1.51 -18.28
CA THR A 3 -13.37 0.91 -17.37
C THR A 3 -13.49 1.80 -16.14
N ALA A 4 -14.53 2.64 -16.13
CA ALA A 4 -14.87 3.43 -14.95
C ALA A 4 -15.07 2.49 -13.75
N THR A 5 -14.23 2.65 -12.73
CA THR A 5 -14.46 2.11 -11.40
C THR A 5 -15.86 2.55 -10.92
N PRO A 6 -16.66 1.66 -10.32
CA PRO A 6 -17.94 2.06 -9.77
C PRO A 6 -17.67 3.17 -8.75
N ALA A 7 -18.19 4.36 -9.02
CA ALA A 7 -18.08 5.49 -8.11
C ALA A 7 -18.68 5.06 -6.77
N ASP A 8 -17.84 5.03 -5.73
CA ASP A 8 -18.28 4.84 -4.36
C ASP A 8 -19.39 5.85 -4.09
N ILE A 9 -20.62 5.35 -3.91
CA ILE A 9 -21.76 6.17 -3.52
C ILE A 9 -21.39 6.78 -2.17
N PRO A 10 -21.33 8.11 -2.02
CA PRO A 10 -20.97 8.73 -0.75
C PRO A 10 -21.88 8.19 0.36
N GLN A 11 -21.31 7.77 1.49
CA GLN A 11 -22.05 7.10 2.58
C GLN A 11 -23.25 7.93 3.10
N GLU A 12 -23.21 9.24 2.86
CA GLU A 12 -24.26 10.22 3.14
C GLU A 12 -25.57 9.93 2.38
N TYR A 13 -25.53 9.23 1.23
CA TYR A 13 -26.72 8.84 0.46
C TYR A 13 -27.39 7.55 0.95
N ILE A 14 -26.72 6.76 1.79
CA ILE A 14 -27.22 5.43 2.21
C ILE A 14 -28.16 5.54 3.43
N ASN A 15 -28.10 6.64 4.19
CA ASN A 15 -28.82 6.81 5.45
C ASN A 15 -29.77 8.03 5.51
N ASN A 16 -29.99 8.74 4.39
CA ASN A 16 -30.69 10.03 4.41
C ASN A 16 -32.12 9.88 3.89
N GLU A 17 -33.12 10.00 4.78
CA GLU A 17 -34.55 9.99 4.40
C GLU A 17 -34.99 11.22 3.59
N ASN A 18 -34.13 12.24 3.45
CA ASN A 18 -34.39 13.39 2.59
C ASN A 18 -33.63 13.21 1.25
N PRO A 19 -34.26 12.60 0.22
CA PRO A 19 -33.61 12.34 -1.06
C PRO A 19 -33.22 13.62 -1.83
N PHE A 20 -33.71 14.78 -1.38
CA PHE A 20 -33.48 16.06 -2.03
C PHE A 20 -32.40 16.92 -1.35
N ALA A 21 -31.88 16.51 -0.17
CA ALA A 21 -30.96 17.31 0.64
C ALA A 21 -29.67 17.76 -0.08
N HIS A 22 -29.27 17.04 -1.15
CA HIS A 22 -28.05 17.31 -1.92
C HIS A 22 -28.33 17.80 -3.34
N MET A 23 -29.60 18.06 -3.71
CA MET A 23 -29.89 18.71 -4.99
C MET A 23 -29.35 20.14 -4.96
N LYS A 24 -28.57 20.53 -5.98
CA LYS A 24 -27.98 21.87 -6.10
C LYS A 24 -29.01 23.00 -5.96
N GLU A 25 -30.27 22.72 -6.30
CA GLU A 25 -31.37 23.68 -6.27
C GLU A 25 -32.26 23.56 -5.03
N TYR A 26 -32.02 22.63 -4.09
CA TYR A 26 -32.89 22.41 -2.92
C TYR A 26 -33.00 23.64 -2.01
N SER A 27 -31.91 24.40 -1.89
CA SER A 27 -31.90 25.66 -1.14
C SER A 27 -32.65 26.79 -1.85
N GLU A 28 -32.77 26.71 -3.17
CA GLU A 28 -33.21 27.78 -4.09
C GLU A 28 -34.58 27.51 -4.73
N SER A 29 -35.09 26.27 -4.65
CA SER A 29 -36.35 25.87 -5.25
C SER A 29 -37.55 26.48 -4.51
N GLN A 30 -38.31 27.31 -5.21
CA GLN A 30 -39.58 27.90 -4.73
C GLN A 30 -40.74 26.89 -4.62
N SER A 31 -40.53 25.63 -5.02
CA SER A 31 -41.55 24.59 -5.13
C SER A 31 -41.85 23.84 -3.83
N LEU A 32 -41.07 24.04 -2.77
CA LEU A 32 -41.28 23.44 -1.45
C LEU A 32 -41.84 24.47 -0.48
N ASP A 33 -43.02 24.17 0.06
CA ASP A 33 -43.63 24.94 1.14
C ASP A 33 -42.62 25.16 2.29
N PRO A 34 -42.39 26.40 2.75
CA PRO A 34 -41.43 26.72 3.79
C PRO A 34 -41.63 25.92 5.08
N GLU A 35 -42.87 25.55 5.42
CA GLU A 35 -43.16 24.73 6.61
C GLU A 35 -42.66 23.28 6.44
N VAL A 36 -42.86 22.70 5.26
CA VAL A 36 -42.37 21.36 4.90
C VAL A 36 -40.85 21.33 4.90
N ARG A 37 -40.20 22.37 4.34
CA ARG A 37 -38.73 22.50 4.34
C ARG A 37 -38.16 22.58 5.74
N LEU A 38 -38.80 23.34 6.64
CA LEU A 38 -38.36 23.46 8.04
C LEU A 38 -38.45 22.10 8.75
N ARG A 39 -39.54 21.36 8.53
CA ARG A 39 -39.73 20.02 9.10
C ARG A 39 -38.72 19.00 8.57
N LEU A 40 -38.42 19.01 7.27
CA LEU A 40 -37.43 18.12 6.66
C LEU A 40 -36.01 18.40 7.18
N ASN A 41 -35.64 19.68 7.36
CA ASN A 41 -34.36 20.06 7.94
C ASN A 41 -34.24 19.60 9.40
N ALA A 42 -35.31 19.74 10.19
CA ALA A 42 -35.32 19.26 11.58
C ALA A 42 -35.15 17.74 11.65
N LEU A 43 -35.84 16.99 10.77
CA LEU A 43 -35.70 15.53 10.68
C LEU A 43 -34.27 15.12 10.29
N GLN A 44 -33.66 15.81 9.32
CA GLN A 44 -32.27 15.54 8.92
C GLN A 44 -31.27 15.79 10.05
N GLN A 45 -31.48 16.81 10.88
CA GLN A 45 -30.61 17.08 12.04
C GLN A 45 -30.78 16.04 13.16
N MET A 46 -31.96 15.44 13.27
CA MET A 46 -32.25 14.35 14.22
C MET A 46 -31.76 12.98 13.74
N GLN A 47 -31.29 12.85 12.50
CA GLN A 47 -30.77 11.58 12.01
C GLN A 47 -29.48 11.18 12.73
N PRO A 48 -29.34 9.90 13.10
CA PRO A 48 -28.11 9.39 13.68
C PRO A 48 -26.98 9.51 12.65
N LYS A 49 -25.97 10.32 12.97
CA LYS A 49 -24.75 10.37 12.16
C LYS A 49 -24.04 9.04 12.27
N PHE A 50 -23.78 8.41 11.14
CA PHE A 50 -22.89 7.25 11.10
C PHE A 50 -21.50 7.69 11.62
N ILE A 51 -21.07 7.10 12.72
CA ILE A 51 -19.72 7.27 13.24
C ILE A 51 -18.91 6.09 12.71
N PRO A 52 -18.03 6.27 11.72
CA PRO A 52 -17.15 5.20 11.31
C PRO A 52 -16.28 4.83 12.51
N LEU A 53 -16.50 3.63 13.06
CA LEU A 53 -15.62 3.05 14.07
C LEU A 53 -14.32 2.65 13.37
N GLY A 54 -13.38 3.59 13.30
CA GLY A 54 -12.04 3.35 12.79
C GLY A 54 -11.21 2.52 13.77
N ILE A 55 -10.43 1.59 13.26
CA ILE A 55 -9.41 0.90 14.06
C ILE A 55 -8.28 1.89 14.32
N ASN A 56 -7.89 2.04 15.59
CA ASN A 56 -6.76 2.89 15.94
C ASN A 56 -5.44 2.16 15.64
N ASP A 57 -4.78 2.56 14.55
CA ASP A 57 -3.50 2.00 14.12
C ASP A 57 -2.40 2.03 15.18
N ARG A 58 -2.40 3.03 16.07
CA ARG A 58 -1.39 3.11 17.15
C ARG A 58 -1.60 1.99 18.16
N ILE A 59 -2.84 1.74 18.54
CA ILE A 59 -3.20 0.65 19.45
C ILE A 59 -2.88 -0.70 18.79
N LEU A 60 -3.25 -0.86 17.52
CA LEU A 60 -2.98 -2.10 16.78
C LEU A 60 -1.47 -2.39 16.68
N LYS A 61 -0.65 -1.38 16.38
CA LYS A 61 0.81 -1.52 16.34
C LYS A 61 1.39 -1.89 17.70
N ALA A 62 0.91 -1.26 18.78
CA ALA A 62 1.36 -1.57 20.12
C ALA A 62 1.00 -3.00 20.53
N GLU A 63 -0.25 -3.43 20.28
CA GLU A 63 -0.71 -4.78 20.58
C GLU A 63 0.08 -5.84 19.79
N ARG A 64 0.33 -5.58 18.50
CA ARG A 64 1.15 -6.45 17.66
C ARG A 64 2.56 -6.60 18.23
N ALA A 65 3.20 -5.51 18.64
CA ALA A 65 4.53 -5.56 19.23
C ALA A 65 4.58 -6.41 20.52
N VAL A 66 3.57 -6.25 21.40
CA VAL A 66 3.44 -7.05 22.63
C VAL A 66 3.26 -8.53 22.30
N LYS A 67 2.35 -8.86 21.38
CA LYS A 67 2.10 -10.25 20.97
C LYS A 67 3.33 -10.89 20.34
N THR A 68 4.02 -10.17 19.45
CA THR A 68 5.27 -10.66 18.84
C THR A 68 6.33 -10.93 19.89
N LYS A 69 6.52 -10.04 20.86
CA LYS A 69 7.47 -10.25 21.96
C LYS A 69 7.14 -11.50 22.78
N ALA A 70 5.88 -11.69 23.15
CA ALA A 70 5.45 -12.86 23.90
C ALA A 70 5.67 -14.17 23.12
N ILE A 71 5.43 -14.18 21.81
CA ILE A 71 5.70 -15.34 20.94
C ILE A 71 7.21 -15.66 20.92
N VAL A 72 8.06 -14.64 20.79
CA VAL A 72 9.51 -14.80 20.80
C VAL A 72 10.00 -15.37 22.12
N GLU A 73 9.54 -14.83 23.24
CA GLU A 73 9.89 -15.33 24.58
C GLU A 73 9.45 -16.78 24.78
N SER A 74 8.21 -17.12 24.39
CA SER A 74 7.72 -18.50 24.45
C SER A 74 8.54 -19.46 23.58
N GLN A 75 9.00 -19.02 22.42
CA GLN A 75 9.82 -19.85 21.55
C GLN A 75 11.24 -20.05 22.10
N ILE A 76 11.81 -19.04 22.75
CA ILE A 76 13.10 -19.16 23.45
C ILE A 76 12.98 -20.20 24.58
N GLU A 77 11.92 -20.14 25.38
CA GLU A 77 11.69 -21.12 26.45
C GLU A 77 11.60 -22.55 25.93
N LYS A 78 10.87 -22.77 24.81
CA LYS A 78 10.79 -24.09 24.17
C LYS A 78 12.17 -24.61 23.71
N LEU A 79 12.97 -23.73 23.11
CA LEU A 79 14.31 -24.07 22.64
C LEU A 79 15.25 -24.38 23.82
N LEU A 80 15.13 -23.65 24.92
CA LEU A 80 15.86 -23.95 26.14
C LEU A 80 15.47 -25.33 26.68
N ASP A 81 14.18 -25.63 26.78
CA ASP A 81 13.72 -26.94 27.28
C ASP A 81 14.14 -28.09 26.36
N GLU A 82 14.12 -27.89 25.04
CA GLU A 82 14.66 -28.84 24.07
C GLU A 82 16.15 -29.06 24.24
N GLY A 83 16.92 -27.98 24.40
CA GLY A 83 18.35 -28.05 24.65
C GLY A 83 18.66 -28.79 25.95
N MET A 84 17.96 -28.47 27.04
CA MET A 84 18.18 -29.10 28.35
C MET A 84 17.88 -30.60 28.32
N LYS A 85 16.89 -31.04 27.53
CA LYS A 85 16.62 -32.47 27.28
C LYS A 85 17.73 -33.16 26.50
N LEU A 86 18.43 -32.46 25.61
CA LEU A 86 19.55 -33.07 24.86
C LEU A 86 20.77 -33.33 25.73
N ILE A 87 20.97 -32.52 26.76
CA ILE A 87 22.10 -32.63 27.70
C ILE A 87 21.73 -33.35 29.01
N ASP A 88 20.51 -33.90 29.10
CA ASP A 88 19.94 -34.57 30.28
C ASP A 88 20.14 -33.80 31.60
N SER A 89 19.97 -32.47 31.54
CA SER A 89 20.21 -31.57 32.68
C SER A 89 18.94 -30.84 33.10
N THR A 90 18.80 -30.58 34.39
CA THR A 90 17.66 -29.85 34.99
C THR A 90 18.11 -28.60 35.75
N VAL A 91 19.33 -28.13 35.48
CA VAL A 91 19.93 -26.95 36.14
C VAL A 91 19.12 -25.68 35.77
N PRO A 92 18.87 -24.78 36.74
CA PRO A 92 18.11 -23.55 36.49
C PRO A 92 18.80 -22.59 35.50
N GLU A 93 20.14 -22.56 35.48
CA GLU A 93 20.97 -21.76 34.58
C GLU A 93 21.09 -22.41 33.19
N ARG A 94 19.94 -22.54 32.51
CA ARG A 94 19.79 -23.32 31.28
C ARG A 94 20.75 -22.88 30.17
N GLU A 95 20.96 -21.58 29.95
CA GLU A 95 21.84 -21.11 28.88
C GLU A 95 23.33 -21.35 29.13
N GLU A 96 23.78 -21.19 30.37
CA GLU A 96 25.17 -21.46 30.77
C GLU A 96 25.49 -22.95 30.57
N ALA A 97 24.55 -23.81 30.98
CA ALA A 97 24.63 -25.25 30.81
C ALA A 97 24.70 -25.64 29.33
N LEU A 98 23.89 -25.02 28.46
CA LEU A 98 23.94 -25.27 27.02
C LEU A 98 25.24 -24.77 26.39
N ARG A 99 25.74 -23.61 26.78
CA ARG A 99 27.04 -23.08 26.28
C ARG A 99 28.21 -24.00 26.63
N SER A 100 28.16 -24.60 27.82
CA SER A 100 29.19 -25.55 28.27
C SER A 100 29.17 -26.86 27.48
N ASN A 101 28.08 -27.15 26.76
CA ASN A 101 27.91 -28.34 25.92
C ASN A 101 27.80 -27.98 24.44
N ALA A 102 28.37 -26.85 24.02
CA ALA A 102 28.30 -26.36 22.64
C ALA A 102 29.07 -27.23 21.62
N ASP A 103 29.80 -28.24 22.09
CA ASP A 103 30.47 -29.23 21.24
C ASP A 103 29.47 -30.17 20.53
N ASP A 104 28.26 -30.37 21.08
CA ASP A 104 27.19 -31.07 20.33
C ASP A 104 26.59 -30.09 19.28
N PRO A 105 26.65 -30.44 17.98
CA PRO A 105 26.13 -29.58 16.91
C PRO A 105 24.64 -29.25 17.09
N ARG A 106 23.84 -30.13 17.70
CA ARG A 106 22.41 -29.90 17.95
C ARG A 106 22.21 -28.82 19.02
N VAL A 107 23.04 -28.83 20.05
CA VAL A 107 23.02 -27.80 21.11
C VAL A 107 23.47 -26.46 20.54
N LEU A 108 24.48 -26.47 19.68
CA LEU A 108 24.95 -25.26 18.98
C LEU A 108 23.84 -24.66 18.11
N ASP A 109 23.11 -25.47 17.33
CA ASP A 109 21.99 -25.01 16.50
C ASP A 109 20.87 -24.36 17.33
N ILE A 110 20.59 -24.92 18.51
CA ILE A 110 19.62 -24.35 19.46
C ILE A 110 20.12 -22.99 19.99
N LEU A 111 21.39 -22.89 20.41
CA LEU A 111 21.99 -21.63 20.88
C LEU A 111 21.99 -20.55 19.80
N ILE A 112 22.27 -20.93 18.55
CA ILE A 112 22.19 -20.02 17.39
C ILE A 112 20.74 -19.56 17.19
N SER A 113 19.77 -20.48 17.30
CA SER A 113 18.35 -20.17 17.13
C SER A 113 17.83 -19.20 18.21
N ILE A 114 18.22 -19.40 19.48
CA ILE A 114 17.93 -18.47 20.57
C ILE A 114 18.56 -17.11 20.31
N SER A 115 19.82 -17.09 19.87
CA SER A 115 20.54 -15.85 19.57
C SER A 115 19.88 -15.07 18.42
N ARG A 116 19.43 -15.76 17.36
CA ARG A 116 18.67 -15.16 16.26
C ARG A 116 17.38 -14.49 16.75
N LEU A 117 16.62 -15.18 17.60
CA LEU A 117 15.38 -14.65 18.18
C LEU A 117 15.64 -13.40 19.04
N ARG A 118 16.70 -13.39 19.84
CA ARG A 118 17.07 -12.22 20.67
C ARG A 118 17.55 -11.02 19.86
N LEU A 119 18.21 -11.27 18.73
CA LEU A 119 18.72 -10.23 17.85
C LEU A 119 17.65 -9.64 16.92
N LEU A 120 16.44 -10.22 16.87
CA LEU A 120 15.39 -9.81 15.94
C LEU A 120 15.09 -8.30 16.02
N SER A 121 14.85 -7.77 17.22
CA SER A 121 14.54 -6.35 17.44
C SER A 121 15.69 -5.42 17.05
N ASN A 122 16.94 -5.83 17.32
CA ASN A 122 18.13 -5.10 16.93
C ASN A 122 18.29 -5.07 15.40
N GLN A 123 18.01 -6.19 14.74
CA GLN A 123 18.04 -6.28 13.28
C GLN A 123 16.95 -5.43 12.65
N GLU A 124 15.72 -5.45 13.18
CA GLU A 124 14.63 -4.59 12.70
C GLU A 124 14.99 -3.11 12.80
N ARG A 125 15.51 -2.68 13.96
CA ARG A 125 15.96 -1.30 14.16
C ARG A 125 17.09 -0.90 13.20
N LEU A 126 18.05 -1.80 12.96
CA LEU A 126 19.13 -1.53 12.03
C LEU A 126 18.62 -1.42 10.59
N ARG A 127 17.73 -2.34 10.18
CA ARG A 127 17.08 -2.32 8.86
C ARG A 127 16.29 -1.04 8.66
N GLU A 128 15.56 -0.58 9.68
CA GLU A 128 14.82 0.68 9.64
C GLU A 128 15.75 1.88 9.45
N LYS A 129 16.85 1.96 10.21
CA LYS A 129 17.85 3.03 10.06
C LYS A 129 18.47 3.05 8.66
N VAL A 130 18.86 1.88 8.15
CA VAL A 130 19.43 1.74 6.81
C VAL A 130 18.39 2.14 5.75
N TYR A 131 17.14 1.70 5.91
CA TYR A 131 16.05 2.07 5.03
C TYR A 131 15.84 3.59 4.96
N TYR A 132 15.80 4.28 6.11
CA TYR A 132 15.66 5.74 6.11
C TYR A 132 16.86 6.44 5.46
N ALA A 133 18.08 5.97 5.71
CA ALA A 133 19.29 6.53 5.10
C ALA A 133 19.32 6.33 3.57
N LEU A 134 18.89 5.15 3.09
CA LEU A 134 18.75 4.88 1.66
C LEU A 134 17.63 5.71 1.03
N LYS A 135 16.49 5.81 1.70
CA LYS A 135 15.37 6.62 1.24
C LYS A 135 15.74 8.10 1.12
N SER A 136 16.58 8.63 2.01
CA SER A 136 17.05 10.02 1.92
C SER A 136 18.14 10.25 0.87
N THR A 137 18.83 9.20 0.40
CA THR A 137 19.90 9.31 -0.60
C THR A 137 19.41 9.07 -2.02
N ILE A 138 18.30 8.36 -2.21
CA ILE A 138 17.60 8.26 -3.49
C ILE A 138 16.87 9.59 -3.71
N LEU A 139 17.46 10.47 -4.53
CA LEU A 139 16.89 11.79 -4.88
C LEU A 139 15.44 11.64 -5.38
N SER A 140 14.54 12.46 -4.82
CA SER A 140 13.16 12.63 -5.30
C SER A 140 13.07 13.22 -6.71
N ASP A 141 14.16 13.71 -7.28
CA ASP A 141 14.20 14.39 -8.59
C ASP A 141 13.83 13.49 -9.77
N THR A 142 13.93 12.17 -9.62
CA THR A 142 13.44 11.20 -10.62
C THR A 142 11.94 10.96 -10.56
N ILE A 143 11.25 11.35 -9.48
CA ILE A 143 9.79 11.14 -9.33
C ILE A 143 9.00 12.41 -9.69
N THR A 144 9.61 13.60 -9.56
CA THR A 144 8.95 14.89 -9.81
C THR A 144 9.25 15.54 -11.16
N SER A 145 10.06 14.94 -12.04
CA SER A 145 10.41 15.52 -13.34
C SER A 145 9.65 14.91 -14.54
N ILE A 146 8.46 14.36 -14.32
CA ILE A 146 7.53 14.15 -15.44
C ILE A 146 6.95 15.53 -15.76
N ASP A 147 7.51 16.15 -16.80
CA ASP A 147 7.02 17.40 -17.34
C ASP A 147 5.70 17.18 -18.11
N TYR A 148 4.58 17.28 -17.40
CA TYR A 148 3.24 17.26 -17.99
C TYR A 148 2.93 18.51 -18.84
N SER A 149 3.86 19.47 -18.97
CA SER A 149 3.71 20.63 -19.86
C SER A 149 4.25 20.37 -21.27
N SER A 150 4.96 19.26 -21.49
CA SER A 150 5.30 18.81 -22.84
C SER A 150 4.01 18.50 -23.61
N SER A 151 3.85 19.13 -24.78
CA SER A 151 2.72 18.83 -25.66
C SER A 151 2.79 17.35 -26.03
N ILE A 152 1.68 16.64 -25.82
CA ILE A 152 1.51 15.33 -26.41
C ILE A 152 1.49 15.57 -27.92
N ASP A 153 2.54 15.14 -28.63
CA ASP A 153 2.51 15.07 -30.08
C ASP A 153 1.44 14.01 -30.43
N GLU A 154 0.24 14.48 -30.75
CA GLU A 154 -0.84 13.62 -31.20
C GLU A 154 -0.46 13.08 -32.59
N ASP A 155 -0.31 11.76 -32.67
CA ASP A 155 -0.01 11.06 -33.92
C ASP A 155 -1.22 11.16 -34.86
N HIS A 156 -1.25 12.23 -35.67
CA HIS A 156 -2.37 12.52 -36.55
C HIS A 156 -2.32 11.61 -37.78
N LEU A 157 -3.48 11.01 -38.11
CA LEU A 157 -3.62 10.17 -39.31
C LEU A 157 -3.24 10.92 -40.60
N SER A 158 -3.40 12.25 -40.64
CA SER A 158 -2.96 13.10 -41.75
C SER A 158 -1.47 12.99 -42.02
N ASP A 159 -0.67 12.94 -40.96
CA ASP A 159 0.79 12.99 -41.05
C ASP A 159 1.31 11.63 -41.52
N ALA A 160 0.69 10.54 -41.06
CA ALA A 160 0.93 9.20 -41.56
C ALA A 160 0.53 9.04 -43.04
N MET A 161 -0.57 9.66 -43.47
CA MET A 161 -1.00 9.66 -44.88
C MET A 161 -0.05 10.49 -45.75
N GLU A 162 0.34 11.68 -45.31
CA GLU A 162 1.29 12.53 -46.03
C GLU A 162 2.66 11.85 -46.17
N TYR A 163 3.13 11.18 -45.12
CA TYR A 163 4.35 10.39 -45.18
C TYR A 163 4.22 9.22 -46.19
N GLY A 164 3.07 8.55 -46.22
CA GLY A 164 2.77 7.50 -47.20
C GLY A 164 2.82 8.01 -48.64
N GLU A 165 2.19 9.16 -48.92
CA GLU A 165 2.21 9.79 -50.24
C GLU A 165 3.62 10.24 -50.67
N LEU A 166 4.42 10.74 -49.73
CA LEU A 166 5.81 11.11 -49.96
C LEU A 166 6.67 9.90 -50.33
N VAL A 167 6.47 8.76 -49.65
CA VAL A 167 7.17 7.50 -49.95
C VAL A 167 6.76 6.93 -51.32
N GLU A 168 5.47 7.02 -51.68
CA GLU A 168 4.99 6.60 -53.00
C GLU A 168 5.57 7.47 -54.13
N LYS A 169 5.63 8.80 -53.93
CA LYS A 169 6.24 9.71 -54.91
C LYS A 169 7.73 9.41 -55.11
N TYR A 170 8.47 9.15 -54.02
CA TYR A 170 9.90 8.83 -54.10
C TYR A 170 10.17 7.52 -54.83
N SER A 171 9.34 6.49 -54.59
CA SER A 171 9.47 5.19 -55.24
C SER A 171 9.03 5.20 -56.71
N GLN A 172 8.11 6.07 -57.11
CA GLN A 172 7.76 6.28 -58.52
C GLN A 172 8.85 7.03 -59.30
N THR A 173 9.60 7.93 -58.67
CA THR A 173 10.72 8.62 -59.33
C THR A 173 11.95 7.73 -59.60
N GLU A 174 12.03 6.53 -59.01
CA GLU A 174 13.15 5.60 -59.21
C GLU A 174 12.91 4.54 -60.31
N THR A 175 11.78 4.56 -61.04
CA THR A 175 11.61 3.66 -62.21
C THR A 175 12.22 4.28 -63.48
N PRO A 176 13.30 3.69 -64.06
CA PRO A 176 13.93 4.25 -65.24
C PRO A 176 13.03 4.07 -66.46
N VAL A 177 12.82 5.16 -67.21
CA VAL A 177 12.35 5.10 -68.59
C VAL A 177 13.39 4.32 -69.40
N SER A 178 13.12 3.03 -69.62
CA SER A 178 13.79 2.20 -70.60
C SER A 178 12.74 1.59 -71.53
N ALA A 179 12.31 2.39 -72.49
CA ALA A 179 11.83 1.98 -73.81
C ALA A 179 12.55 2.92 -74.77
N GLY A 180 13.28 2.51 -75.79
CA GLY A 180 13.31 1.28 -76.56
C GLY A 180 13.55 1.73 -78.01
N ASP A 181 14.61 1.20 -78.62
CA ASP A 181 15.06 1.34 -80.03
C ASP A 181 15.46 2.73 -80.58
#